data_AF-A0A8B7DBJ7-F1
#
_entry.id   AF-A0A8B7DBJ7-F1
#
_cell.length_a   1.000
_cell.length_b   1.000
_cell.length_c   1.000
_cell.angle_alpha   90.00
_cell.angle_beta   90.00
_cell.angle_gamma   90.00
#
_symmetry.space_group_name_H-M   'P 1'
#
loop_
_entity.id
_entity.type
_entity.pdbx_description
1 polymer ?
#
loop_
_entity_poly.entity_id
_entity_poly.type
_entity_poly.pdbx_seq_one_letter_code
_entity_poly.pdbx_strand_id
1 'polypeptide(L)'
;MFLLPNKVKGAIVDTNLQEDEPLRTPYDSRNNTYGERVFQTDSPVDSDGDYDWLDDIDQNKDVYRLKKNLFISDLSRKSHKKLSKKFNVYYWNLLTVAVFYSLPVIQLVLTYQRVVNASGDQDICYYNFKCARPYHMLSAFNNVYSNIGYMMLGLLFVFFVLRRDRLAKQAYAKDPVNSERYGIPKHFGILYAMGYALFMEGVLSACYHVCPNYSNFQFDTAFMYMIGILGCLRLYQTRHHDIFMNGHFVYAGFAAVILTSVVGVIFRSLMFWILFLISHILACLYVSFRIYYVGRIKTALRMNWIRPGVWFVKPIYMVRFVLLVIFFLINLALSINGVLNVPRDFATYLLGIIICNGLLYVIFYIIMKVRNGEKIKVLVIFCVLISLILWGISISFFVQGLTDWQLSPAESREGNKECTLLEFYDDHDLWHFLSATAMFFTFMGILTIDDDLDDKERINIPVF
;
A
#
# COMPACT_ATOMS: atom_id res chain seq x y z
N MET A 1 30.61 74.86 41.44
CA MET A 1 30.22 73.68 40.63
C MET A 1 28.97 73.12 41.29
N PHE A 2 27.85 73.76 40.92
CA PHE A 2 26.58 73.91 41.63
C PHE A 2 25.55 72.94 41.00
N LEU A 3 24.45 72.44 41.58
CA LEU A 3 23.75 72.59 42.85
C LEU A 3 22.63 71.52 42.87
N LEU A 4 22.37 70.88 44.02
CA LEU A 4 20.98 70.60 44.44
C LEU A 4 20.29 71.94 44.70
N PRO A 5 18.97 72.10 44.46
CA PRO A 5 18.10 72.21 45.64
C PRO A 5 16.63 71.78 45.49
N ASN A 6 16.11 71.21 46.58
CA ASN A 6 14.85 71.46 47.29
C ASN A 6 13.74 72.33 46.67
N LYS A 7 12.49 71.83 46.76
CA LYS A 7 11.26 72.45 47.35
C LYS A 7 10.07 71.48 47.14
N VAL A 8 9.48 70.83 48.16
CA VAL A 8 8.51 71.29 49.17
C VAL A 8 7.20 71.87 48.60
N LYS A 9 6.09 71.15 48.83
CA LYS A 9 4.73 71.55 49.30
C LYS A 9 3.82 70.32 49.07
N GLY A 10 3.32 69.61 50.09
CA GLY A 10 2.24 70.01 51.02
C GLY A 10 0.88 69.59 50.41
N ALA A 11 -0.16 69.11 51.10
CA ALA A 11 -0.44 68.77 52.48
C ALA A 11 -1.89 68.21 52.52
N ILE A 12 -2.16 67.19 53.35
CA ILE A 12 -3.37 66.95 54.19
C ILE A 12 -4.72 66.74 53.43
N VAL A 13 -5.52 65.69 53.65
CA VAL A 13 -6.42 65.44 54.80
C VAL A 13 -6.80 63.95 54.87
N ASP A 14 -6.65 63.36 56.07
CA ASP A 14 -7.33 62.14 56.53
C ASP A 14 -8.77 62.45 56.95
N THR A 15 -9.72 61.56 56.66
CA THR A 15 -10.80 61.22 57.61
C THR A 15 -11.33 59.80 57.35
N ASN A 16 -11.30 59.01 58.43
CA ASN A 16 -11.84 57.67 58.64
C ASN A 16 -13.33 57.51 58.27
N LEU A 17 -13.75 56.29 57.86
CA LEU A 17 -14.63 55.37 58.61
C LEU A 17 -15.29 54.30 57.70
N GLN A 18 -14.96 53.04 58.00
CA GLN A 18 -15.79 51.82 58.10
C GLN A 18 -16.79 51.35 57.00
N GLU A 19 -16.65 50.03 56.75
CA GLU A 19 -17.65 48.98 56.42
C GLU A 19 -17.85 48.49 54.96
N ASP A 20 -17.32 47.27 54.76
CA ASP A 20 -17.80 46.07 54.02
C ASP A 20 -18.96 46.17 52.99
N GLU A 21 -18.63 45.97 51.69
CA GLU A 21 -19.11 44.86 50.83
C GLU A 21 -18.63 45.05 49.37
N PRO A 22 -18.41 43.96 48.59
CA PRO A 22 -17.67 44.02 47.33
C PRO A 22 -18.50 44.56 46.15
N LEU A 23 -17.92 45.58 45.50
CA LEU A 23 -18.43 46.27 44.32
C LEU A 23 -18.62 45.34 43.12
N ARG A 24 -19.82 45.38 42.53
CA ARG A 24 -20.10 44.92 41.15
C ARG A 24 -19.16 45.60 40.16
N THR A 25 -18.42 44.82 39.37
CA THR A 25 -17.79 45.31 38.14
C THR A 25 -18.74 45.12 36.95
N PRO A 26 -18.89 46.14 36.10
CA PRO A 26 -19.69 46.06 34.89
C PRO A 26 -18.93 45.35 33.78
N TYR A 27 -19.71 44.72 32.90
CA TYR A 27 -19.32 44.08 31.66
C TYR A 27 -18.47 45.03 30.81
N ASP A 28 -17.20 44.70 30.56
CA ASP A 28 -16.40 45.30 29.49
C ASP A 28 -15.76 44.24 28.60
N SER A 29 -15.96 44.50 27.31
CA SER A 29 -15.66 43.79 26.09
C SER A 29 -14.22 43.29 25.97
N ARG A 30 -14.04 41.96 25.91
CA ARG A 30 -12.80 41.35 25.40
C ARG A 30 -12.99 40.88 23.96
N ASN A 31 -12.22 41.53 23.08
CA ASN A 31 -11.66 41.02 21.83
C ASN A 31 -11.89 39.54 21.56
N ASN A 32 -12.81 39.24 20.64
CA ASN A 32 -12.84 38.01 19.86
C ASN A 32 -13.06 38.41 18.39
N THR A 33 -12.10 39.13 17.84
CA THR A 33 -11.96 39.30 16.39
C THR A 33 -11.16 38.13 15.85
N TYR A 34 -11.81 37.41 14.95
CA TYR A 34 -11.26 36.45 14.01
C TYR A 34 -9.83 36.82 13.59
N GLY A 35 -8.86 35.96 13.92
CA GLY A 35 -7.51 36.05 13.39
C GLY A 35 -7.55 35.96 11.88
N GLU A 36 -7.17 37.06 11.22
CA GLU A 36 -6.98 37.19 9.80
C GLU A 36 -6.15 36.03 9.24
N ARG A 37 -6.70 35.36 8.23
CA ARG A 37 -5.91 34.57 7.29
C ARG A 37 -5.03 35.56 6.53
N VAL A 38 -3.75 35.59 6.88
CA VAL A 38 -2.70 36.12 5.99
C VAL A 38 -2.68 35.22 4.76
N PHE A 39 -3.39 35.65 3.71
CA PHE A 39 -3.12 35.21 2.35
C PHE A 39 -1.72 35.73 2.01
N GLN A 40 -0.72 34.84 2.09
CA GLN A 40 0.54 35.07 1.43
C GLN A 40 0.24 35.11 -0.07
N THR A 41 0.33 36.30 -0.65
CA THR A 41 0.41 36.49 -2.09
C THR A 41 1.60 35.70 -2.62
N ASP A 42 1.35 34.73 -3.48
CA ASP A 42 2.36 33.97 -4.19
C ASP A 42 3.26 34.93 -4.99
N SER A 43 4.53 35.03 -4.60
CA SER A 43 5.57 35.61 -5.45
C SER A 43 5.90 34.62 -6.57
N PRO A 44 5.90 35.01 -7.85
CA PRO A 44 6.29 34.13 -8.94
C PRO A 44 7.82 34.10 -9.02
N VAL A 45 8.43 33.20 -8.25
CA VAL A 45 9.81 32.78 -8.47
C VAL A 45 9.79 31.26 -8.62
N ASP A 46 9.32 30.81 -9.79
CA ASP A 46 9.65 29.48 -10.31
C ASP A 46 11.14 29.48 -10.63
N SER A 47 11.93 29.07 -9.64
CA SER A 47 13.28 28.54 -9.83
C SER A 47 13.14 27.03 -9.90
N ASP A 48 13.05 26.51 -11.12
CA ASP A 48 13.33 25.10 -11.43
C ASP A 48 14.79 24.83 -11.03
N GLY A 49 15.05 24.36 -9.81
CA GLY A 49 16.44 24.09 -9.40
C GLY A 49 16.68 23.50 -8.02
N ASP A 50 16.02 24.00 -6.98
CA ASP A 50 16.42 23.62 -5.61
C ASP A 50 15.43 22.66 -4.95
N TYR A 51 15.76 21.39 -5.09
CA TYR A 51 15.14 20.32 -4.33
C TYR A 51 15.68 20.30 -2.90
N ASP A 52 15.05 21.07 -2.02
CA ASP A 52 15.29 20.93 -0.59
C ASP A 52 14.46 19.77 -0.02
N TRP A 53 15.09 18.59 0.06
CA TRP A 53 14.46 17.34 0.49
C TRP A 53 14.38 17.16 2.00
N LEU A 54 15.01 18.04 2.80
CA LEU A 54 15.20 17.83 4.24
C LEU A 54 14.55 18.91 5.11
N ASP A 55 14.51 20.18 4.68
CA ASP A 55 14.10 21.26 5.59
C ASP A 55 12.58 21.45 5.69
N ASP A 56 11.83 21.22 4.61
CA ASP A 56 10.34 21.18 4.60
C ASP A 56 9.79 20.10 5.54
N ILE A 57 10.60 19.07 5.78
CA ILE A 57 10.24 17.89 6.55
C ILE A 57 10.36 18.17 8.05
N ASP A 58 11.18 19.10 8.56
CA ASP A 58 11.41 19.22 10.00
C ASP A 58 10.75 20.44 10.66
N GLN A 59 10.53 21.57 9.97
CA GLN A 59 9.94 22.78 10.59
C GLN A 59 8.46 22.64 10.99
N ASN A 60 7.66 21.86 10.26
CA ASN A 60 6.23 21.65 10.53
C ASN A 60 5.93 20.45 11.46
N LYS A 61 6.96 19.68 11.86
CA LYS A 61 6.75 18.44 12.63
C LYS A 61 6.45 18.64 14.10
N ASP A 62 6.92 19.73 14.68
CA ASP A 62 6.90 19.89 16.13
C ASP A 62 5.51 20.18 16.69
N VAL A 63 4.62 20.81 15.90
CA VAL A 63 3.27 21.18 16.35
C VAL A 63 2.34 19.97 16.57
N TYR A 64 2.47 18.89 15.78
CA TYR A 64 1.59 17.70 15.89
C TYR A 64 2.19 16.56 16.73
N ARG A 65 3.49 16.61 17.05
CA ARG A 65 4.17 15.56 17.84
C ARG A 65 3.52 15.31 19.20
N LEU A 66 2.77 16.28 19.74
CA LEU A 66 2.14 16.25 21.06
C LEU A 66 0.66 15.83 21.06
N LYS A 67 -0.02 15.79 19.90
CA LYS A 67 -1.47 15.47 19.85
C LYS A 67 -1.69 13.95 19.95
N LYS A 68 -2.57 13.54 20.88
CA LYS A 68 -2.93 12.12 21.09
C LYS A 68 -3.79 11.57 19.94
N ASN A 69 -4.76 12.35 19.46
CA ASN A 69 -5.64 11.96 18.34
C ASN A 69 -5.27 12.79 17.11
N LEU A 70 -4.91 12.10 16.04
CA LEU A 70 -4.47 12.72 14.80
C LEU A 70 -5.62 12.66 13.78
N PHE A 71 -5.83 13.74 13.05
CA PHE A 71 -6.85 13.86 12.01
C PHE A 71 -6.20 14.13 10.65
N ILE A 72 -6.92 13.87 9.56
CA ILE A 72 -6.40 14.06 8.20
C ILE A 72 -5.94 15.50 7.97
N SER A 73 -6.64 16.49 8.55
CA SER A 73 -6.24 17.90 8.50
C SER A 73 -4.83 18.15 9.05
N ASP A 74 -4.42 17.38 10.05
CA ASP A 74 -3.09 17.51 10.68
C ASP A 74 -1.99 16.98 9.74
N LEU A 75 -2.35 16.07 8.82
CA LEU A 75 -1.47 15.46 7.83
C LEU A 75 -1.72 15.98 6.40
N SER A 76 -2.47 17.07 6.21
CA SER A 76 -2.85 17.61 4.89
C SER A 76 -2.32 19.00 4.59
N ARG A 77 -1.02 19.21 4.79
CA ARG A 77 -0.41 20.54 4.66
C ARG A 77 0.31 20.76 3.34
N LYS A 78 0.64 19.68 2.60
CA LYS A 78 1.31 19.81 1.30
C LYS A 78 0.34 20.25 0.21
N SER A 79 0.81 21.11 -0.68
CA SER A 79 0.00 21.58 -1.81
C SER A 79 -0.34 20.43 -2.77
N HIS A 80 -1.57 20.46 -3.30
CA HIS A 80 -2.08 19.42 -4.20
C HIS A 80 -1.19 19.20 -5.44
N LYS A 81 -0.62 20.28 -6.00
CA LYS A 81 0.29 20.23 -7.16
C LYS A 81 1.59 19.48 -6.86
N LYS A 82 2.27 19.82 -5.74
CA LYS A 82 3.51 19.15 -5.31
C LYS A 82 3.27 17.66 -5.09
N LEU A 83 2.14 17.34 -4.45
CA LEU A 83 1.77 15.98 -4.09
C LEU A 83 1.40 15.13 -5.33
N SER A 84 0.66 15.70 -6.29
CA SER A 84 0.32 15.03 -7.55
C SER A 84 1.55 14.68 -8.39
N LYS A 85 2.54 15.57 -8.51
CA LYS A 85 3.81 15.28 -9.21
C LYS A 85 4.51 14.07 -8.59
N LYS A 86 4.60 14.03 -7.26
CA LYS A 86 5.26 12.93 -6.54
C LYS A 86 4.51 11.59 -6.67
N PHE A 87 3.18 11.62 -6.79
CA PHE A 87 2.40 10.39 -7.02
C PHE A 87 2.45 9.88 -8.45
N ASN A 88 2.66 10.75 -9.45
CA ASN A 88 2.80 10.32 -10.84
C ASN A 88 4.05 9.45 -11.06
N VAL A 89 5.09 9.63 -10.26
CA VAL A 89 6.32 8.82 -10.30
C VAL A 89 6.02 7.32 -10.15
N TYR A 90 4.96 6.93 -9.41
CA TYR A 90 4.65 5.52 -9.18
C TYR A 90 4.33 4.77 -10.46
N TYR A 91 3.40 5.27 -11.27
CA TYR A 91 3.00 4.54 -12.48
C TYR A 91 4.05 4.69 -13.60
N TRP A 92 4.78 5.81 -13.66
CA TRP A 92 5.89 5.97 -14.62
C TRP A 92 7.02 4.99 -14.33
N ASN A 93 7.45 4.87 -13.06
CA ASN A 93 8.46 3.89 -12.68
C ASN A 93 7.97 2.46 -12.94
N LEU A 94 6.69 2.16 -12.70
CA LEU A 94 6.13 0.85 -13.01
C LEU A 94 6.25 0.54 -14.50
N LEU A 95 5.87 1.49 -15.36
CA LEU A 95 5.90 1.32 -16.80
C LEU A 95 7.33 1.08 -17.29
N THR A 96 8.30 1.82 -16.74
CA THR A 96 9.72 1.60 -17.02
C THR A 96 10.14 0.18 -16.61
N VAL A 97 9.84 -0.25 -15.39
CA VAL A 97 10.15 -1.61 -14.92
C VAL A 97 9.47 -2.66 -15.80
N ALA A 98 8.21 -2.46 -16.15
CA ALA A 98 7.45 -3.36 -17.01
C ALA A 98 8.11 -3.55 -18.37
N VAL A 99 8.56 -2.47 -19.03
CA VAL A 99 9.23 -2.56 -20.32
C VAL A 99 10.57 -3.30 -20.20
N PHE A 100 11.44 -2.87 -19.28
CA PHE A 100 12.76 -3.49 -19.11
C PHE A 100 12.70 -4.94 -18.63
N TYR A 101 11.68 -5.30 -17.88
CA TYR A 101 11.47 -6.67 -17.41
C TYR A 101 10.86 -7.55 -18.51
N SER A 102 9.89 -7.05 -19.28
CA SER A 102 9.18 -7.86 -20.29
C SER A 102 10.02 -8.18 -21.52
N LEU A 103 10.89 -7.26 -21.95
CA LEU A 103 11.74 -7.47 -23.14
C LEU A 103 12.60 -8.76 -23.07
N PRO A 104 13.43 -8.97 -22.02
CA PRO A 104 14.22 -10.19 -21.91
C PRO A 104 13.34 -11.44 -21.67
N VAL A 105 12.21 -11.29 -20.96
CA VAL A 105 11.26 -12.39 -20.72
C VAL A 105 10.70 -12.91 -22.03
N ILE A 106 10.16 -12.02 -22.87
CA ILE A 106 9.61 -12.37 -24.18
C ILE A 106 10.68 -13.01 -25.05
N GLN A 107 11.89 -12.45 -25.08
CA GLN A 107 13.00 -13.02 -25.84
C GLN A 107 13.33 -14.45 -25.38
N LEU A 108 13.38 -14.69 -24.06
CA LEU A 108 13.73 -15.98 -23.50
C LEU A 108 12.68 -17.04 -23.80
N VAL A 109 11.40 -16.76 -23.56
CA VAL A 109 10.32 -17.75 -23.75
C VAL A 109 10.12 -18.09 -25.22
N LEU A 110 10.28 -17.13 -26.13
CA LEU A 110 10.27 -17.39 -27.57
C LEU A 110 11.47 -18.24 -28.00
N THR A 111 12.63 -18.07 -27.36
CA THR A 111 13.81 -18.88 -27.63
C THR A 111 13.58 -20.32 -27.17
N TYR A 112 13.06 -20.53 -25.96
CA TYR A 112 12.74 -21.89 -25.48
C TYR A 112 11.70 -22.57 -26.35
N GLN A 113 10.66 -21.86 -26.77
CA GLN A 113 9.65 -22.44 -27.65
C GLN A 113 10.23 -22.88 -29.00
N ARG A 114 11.19 -22.13 -29.56
CA ARG A 114 11.92 -22.55 -30.76
C ARG A 114 12.81 -23.76 -30.51
N VAL A 115 13.49 -23.82 -29.37
CA VAL A 115 14.33 -24.96 -29.00
C VAL A 115 13.48 -26.22 -28.86
N VAL A 116 12.37 -26.18 -28.14
CA VAL A 116 11.42 -27.30 -27.99
C VAL A 116 10.91 -27.78 -29.34
N ASN A 117 10.49 -26.85 -30.21
CA ASN A 117 9.99 -27.20 -31.54
C ASN A 117 11.08 -27.79 -32.45
N ALA A 118 12.33 -27.36 -32.30
CA ALA A 118 13.45 -27.84 -33.12
C ALA A 118 14.06 -29.16 -32.60
N SER A 119 14.17 -29.33 -31.28
CA SER A 119 14.72 -30.54 -30.67
C SER A 119 13.68 -31.66 -30.59
N GLY A 120 12.39 -31.33 -30.52
CA GLY A 120 11.31 -32.26 -30.21
C GLY A 120 11.29 -32.69 -28.73
N ASP A 121 12.14 -32.08 -27.89
CA ASP A 121 12.25 -32.42 -26.48
C ASP A 121 11.12 -31.75 -25.67
N GLN A 122 10.11 -32.54 -25.34
CA GLN A 122 8.95 -32.11 -24.57
C GLN A 122 9.22 -32.03 -23.06
N ASP A 123 10.41 -32.40 -22.59
CA ASP A 123 10.77 -32.36 -21.17
C ASP A 123 11.27 -30.97 -20.72
N ILE A 124 11.49 -30.05 -21.68
CA ILE A 124 11.94 -28.69 -21.42
C ILE A 124 10.84 -27.82 -20.78
N CYS A 125 9.58 -27.99 -21.22
CA CYS A 125 8.44 -27.19 -20.78
C CYS A 125 7.37 -28.10 -20.14
N TYR A 126 6.86 -27.68 -18.99
CA TYR A 126 5.94 -28.45 -18.16
C TYR A 126 4.48 -28.11 -18.50
N TYR A 127 3.94 -28.72 -19.55
CA TYR A 127 2.54 -28.51 -19.94
C TYR A 127 1.60 -29.56 -19.34
N ASN A 128 0.32 -29.21 -19.28
CA ASN A 128 -0.76 -30.19 -19.23
C ASN A 128 -1.02 -30.71 -20.66
N PHE A 129 -0.23 -31.69 -21.10
CA PHE A 129 -0.27 -32.23 -22.46
C PHE A 129 -1.62 -32.82 -22.87
N LYS A 130 -2.45 -33.26 -21.92
CA LYS A 130 -3.81 -33.76 -22.22
C LYS A 130 -4.76 -32.66 -22.65
N CYS A 131 -4.60 -31.45 -22.12
CA CYS A 131 -5.43 -30.30 -22.47
C CYS A 131 -4.74 -29.31 -23.43
N ALA A 132 -3.42 -29.35 -23.59
CA ALA A 132 -2.68 -28.40 -24.41
C ALA A 132 -3.26 -28.29 -25.84
N ARG A 133 -3.72 -27.08 -26.20
CA ARG A 133 -4.24 -26.77 -27.54
C ARG A 133 -3.20 -25.94 -28.29
N PRO A 134 -2.47 -26.52 -29.26
CA PRO A 134 -1.47 -25.78 -30.00
C PRO A 134 -2.13 -24.80 -30.97
N TYR A 135 -1.55 -23.61 -31.10
CA TYR A 135 -1.92 -22.64 -32.13
C TYR A 135 -0.67 -21.92 -32.64
N HIS A 136 -0.46 -22.02 -33.95
CA HIS A 136 0.72 -21.49 -34.64
C HIS A 136 2.04 -21.94 -33.98
N MET A 137 2.78 -21.04 -33.32
CA MET A 137 4.07 -21.34 -32.71
C MET A 137 3.97 -21.76 -31.24
N LEU A 138 2.78 -21.68 -30.63
CA LEU A 138 2.55 -21.94 -29.20
C LEU A 138 2.00 -23.35 -28.98
N SER A 139 2.62 -24.12 -28.08
CA SER A 139 2.21 -25.49 -27.77
C SER A 139 0.95 -25.55 -26.91
N ALA A 140 0.77 -24.60 -25.99
CA ALA A 140 -0.36 -24.50 -25.07
C ALA A 140 -1.02 -23.12 -25.19
N PHE A 141 -1.65 -22.83 -26.34
CA PHE A 141 -2.26 -21.52 -26.60
C PHE A 141 -3.40 -21.20 -25.65
N ASN A 142 -4.17 -22.20 -25.22
CA ASN A 142 -5.22 -22.04 -24.22
C ASN A 142 -4.68 -21.46 -22.90
N ASN A 143 -3.57 -21.98 -22.39
CA ASN A 143 -2.92 -21.49 -21.16
C ASN A 143 -2.35 -20.08 -21.29
N VAL A 144 -1.86 -19.72 -22.48
CA VAL A 144 -1.44 -18.34 -22.76
C VAL A 144 -2.66 -17.40 -22.83
N TYR A 145 -3.72 -17.82 -23.52
CA TYR A 145 -4.91 -17.00 -23.76
C TYR A 145 -5.78 -16.79 -22.52
N SER A 146 -5.82 -17.74 -21.58
CA SER A 146 -6.61 -17.62 -20.35
C SER A 146 -6.21 -16.40 -19.49
N ASN A 147 -5.02 -15.85 -19.69
CA ASN A 147 -4.54 -14.64 -19.01
C ASN A 147 -5.13 -13.31 -19.53
N ILE A 148 -5.89 -13.34 -20.63
CA ILE A 148 -6.51 -12.13 -21.21
C ILE A 148 -7.43 -11.41 -20.21
N GLY A 149 -8.02 -12.14 -19.27
CA GLY A 149 -8.88 -11.59 -18.21
C GLY A 149 -8.17 -10.54 -17.36
N TYR A 150 -6.92 -10.79 -16.96
CA TYR A 150 -6.11 -9.83 -16.19
C TYR A 150 -5.85 -8.55 -16.99
N MET A 151 -5.54 -8.69 -18.28
CA MET A 151 -5.29 -7.56 -19.17
C MET A 151 -6.54 -6.68 -19.33
N MET A 152 -7.67 -7.30 -19.68
CA MET A 152 -8.93 -6.57 -19.89
C MET A 152 -9.44 -5.91 -18.61
N LEU A 153 -9.42 -6.62 -17.48
CA LEU A 153 -9.88 -6.09 -16.20
C LEU A 153 -8.92 -5.04 -15.63
N GLY A 154 -7.60 -5.17 -15.87
CA GLY A 154 -6.61 -4.14 -15.56
C GLY A 154 -6.89 -2.83 -16.30
N LEU A 155 -7.14 -2.88 -17.61
CA LEU A 155 -7.52 -1.71 -18.40
C LEU A 155 -8.86 -1.12 -17.97
N LEU A 156 -9.85 -1.97 -17.67
CA LEU A 156 -11.13 -1.53 -17.16
C LEU A 156 -10.98 -0.79 -15.82
N PHE A 157 -10.14 -1.29 -14.92
CA PHE A 157 -9.85 -0.62 -13.66
C PHE A 157 -9.15 0.73 -13.89
N VAL A 158 -8.16 0.79 -14.79
CA VAL A 158 -7.51 2.05 -15.20
C VAL A 158 -8.53 3.05 -15.73
N PHE A 159 -9.51 2.61 -16.52
CA PHE A 159 -10.59 3.46 -17.00
C PHE A 159 -11.45 4.02 -15.86
N PHE A 160 -11.82 3.22 -14.86
CA PHE A 160 -12.54 3.69 -13.68
C PHE A 160 -11.72 4.70 -12.86
N VAL A 161 -10.42 4.44 -12.69
CA VAL A 161 -9.49 5.37 -12.02
C VAL A 161 -9.40 6.68 -12.81
N LEU A 162 -9.28 6.61 -14.14
CA LEU A 162 -9.23 7.78 -15.02
C LEU A 162 -10.49 8.64 -14.92
N ARG A 163 -11.66 8.00 -14.93
CA ARG A 163 -12.94 8.70 -14.75
C ARG A 163 -12.97 9.43 -13.40
N ARG A 164 -12.58 8.75 -12.31
CA ARG A 164 -12.54 9.36 -10.96
C ARG A 164 -11.53 10.50 -10.85
N ASP A 165 -10.35 10.34 -11.44
CA ASP A 165 -9.32 11.37 -11.47
C ASP A 165 -9.80 12.64 -12.20
N ARG A 166 -10.44 12.48 -13.36
CA ARG A 166 -11.04 13.61 -14.09
C ARG A 166 -12.12 14.32 -13.28
N LEU A 167 -13.04 13.57 -12.66
CA LEU A 167 -14.10 14.14 -11.83
C LEU A 167 -13.53 14.88 -10.60
N ALA A 168 -12.51 14.32 -9.96
CA ALA A 168 -11.84 14.97 -8.82
C ALA A 168 -11.14 16.27 -9.24
N LYS A 169 -10.45 16.28 -10.39
CA LYS A 169 -9.82 17.48 -10.94
C LYS A 169 -10.84 18.56 -11.31
N GLN A 170 -11.98 18.17 -11.88
CA GLN A 170 -13.08 19.10 -12.18
C GLN A 170 -13.69 19.70 -10.91
N ALA A 171 -13.91 18.88 -9.87
CA ALA A 171 -14.41 19.35 -8.57
C ALA A 171 -13.44 20.34 -7.91
N TYR A 172 -12.14 20.04 -7.94
CA TYR A 172 -11.09 20.93 -7.43
C TYR A 172 -11.02 22.25 -8.19
N ALA A 173 -11.14 22.21 -9.53
CA ALA A 173 -11.14 23.42 -10.35
C ALA A 173 -12.36 24.31 -10.11
N LYS A 174 -13.51 23.72 -9.77
CA LYS A 174 -14.75 24.45 -9.46
C LYS A 174 -14.72 25.09 -8.07
N ASP A 175 -14.24 24.35 -7.07
CA ASP A 175 -14.16 24.83 -5.68
C ASP A 175 -12.94 24.21 -4.97
N PRO A 176 -11.77 24.88 -5.01
CA PRO A 176 -10.55 24.38 -4.39
C PRO A 176 -10.65 24.40 -2.86
N VAL A 177 -11.31 25.41 -2.28
CA VAL A 177 -11.42 25.57 -0.82
C VAL A 177 -12.23 24.42 -0.22
N ASN A 178 -13.37 24.09 -0.82
CA ASN A 178 -14.19 22.97 -0.37
C ASN A 178 -13.47 21.63 -0.57
N SER A 179 -12.82 21.46 -1.72
CA SER A 179 -12.06 20.24 -2.03
C SER A 179 -10.87 20.00 -1.09
N GLU A 180 -10.30 21.05 -0.51
CA GLU A 180 -9.22 20.97 0.49
C GLU A 180 -9.74 20.82 1.93
N ARG A 181 -11.00 21.16 2.20
CA ARG A 181 -11.61 21.07 3.53
C ARG A 181 -12.31 19.73 3.80
N TYR A 182 -12.90 19.12 2.78
CA TYR A 182 -13.69 17.89 2.91
C TYR A 182 -13.00 16.68 2.29
N GLY A 183 -13.43 15.50 2.74
CA GLY A 183 -13.02 14.22 2.18
C GLY A 183 -11.55 13.87 2.38
N ILE A 184 -11.17 12.69 1.89
CA ILE A 184 -9.77 12.30 1.84
C ILE A 184 -9.12 12.96 0.61
N PRO A 185 -7.91 13.54 0.76
CA PRO A 185 -7.12 14.04 -0.37
C PRO A 185 -7.01 13.01 -1.51
N LYS A 186 -7.49 13.39 -2.69
CA LYS A 186 -7.64 12.48 -3.84
C LYS A 186 -6.36 12.44 -4.67
N HIS A 187 -5.67 11.30 -4.64
CA HIS A 187 -4.52 11.03 -5.49
C HIS A 187 -4.58 9.63 -6.08
N PHE A 188 -4.44 9.56 -7.40
CA PHE A 188 -4.71 8.35 -8.17
C PHE A 188 -3.45 7.62 -8.67
N GLY A 189 -2.25 8.16 -8.42
CA GLY A 189 -1.00 7.61 -8.96
C GLY A 189 -0.75 6.13 -8.63
N ILE A 190 -0.94 5.72 -7.37
CA ILE A 190 -0.82 4.30 -6.95
C ILE A 190 -1.95 3.46 -7.54
N LEU A 191 -3.16 4.01 -7.68
CA LEU A 191 -4.29 3.29 -8.27
C LEU A 191 -4.06 3.02 -9.77
N TYR A 192 -3.50 3.98 -10.51
CA TYR A 192 -3.04 3.74 -11.87
C TYR A 192 -1.95 2.66 -11.91
N ALA A 193 -0.97 2.73 -11.01
CA ALA A 193 0.08 1.71 -10.92
C ALA A 193 -0.50 0.32 -10.63
N MET A 194 -1.47 0.18 -9.74
CA MET A 194 -2.17 -1.09 -9.48
C MET A 194 -2.86 -1.62 -10.75
N GLY A 195 -3.58 -0.77 -11.49
CA GLY A 195 -4.24 -1.16 -12.74
C GLY A 195 -3.26 -1.60 -13.84
N TYR A 196 -2.18 -0.86 -14.04
CA TYR A 196 -1.12 -1.27 -14.97
C TYR A 196 -0.38 -2.52 -14.49
N ALA A 197 -0.20 -2.71 -13.19
CA ALA A 197 0.40 -3.92 -12.65
C ALA A 197 -0.47 -5.15 -12.95
N LEU A 198 -1.80 -5.05 -12.81
CA LEU A 198 -2.72 -6.12 -13.19
C LEU A 198 -2.73 -6.40 -14.70
N PHE A 199 -2.58 -5.38 -15.54
CA PHE A 199 -2.41 -5.59 -16.97
C PHE A 199 -1.10 -6.35 -17.28
N MET A 200 0.00 -5.92 -16.66
CA MET A 200 1.31 -6.52 -16.87
C MET A 200 1.43 -7.93 -16.28
N GLU A 201 0.73 -8.21 -15.18
CA GLU A 201 0.53 -9.55 -14.65
C GLU A 201 -0.01 -10.48 -15.74
N GLY A 202 -1.08 -10.07 -16.44
CA GLY A 202 -1.62 -10.86 -17.55
C GLY A 202 -0.61 -11.09 -18.68
N VAL A 203 0.21 -10.10 -19.01
CA VAL A 203 1.26 -10.23 -20.05
C VAL A 203 2.34 -11.23 -19.61
N LEU A 204 2.83 -11.12 -18.38
CA LEU A 204 3.96 -11.93 -17.91
C LEU A 204 3.55 -13.33 -17.49
N SER A 205 2.34 -13.50 -16.95
CA SER A 205 1.72 -14.80 -16.74
C SER A 205 1.52 -15.54 -18.06
N ALA A 206 1.00 -14.84 -19.09
CA ALA A 206 0.93 -15.39 -20.44
C ALA A 206 2.31 -15.80 -20.97
N CYS A 207 3.35 -15.00 -20.73
CA CYS A 207 4.72 -15.34 -21.11
C CYS A 207 5.23 -16.60 -20.39
N TYR A 208 4.96 -16.76 -19.09
CA TYR A 208 5.32 -17.98 -18.35
C TYR A 208 4.70 -19.22 -19.00
N HIS A 209 3.41 -19.16 -19.36
CA HIS A 209 2.69 -20.27 -19.99
C HIS A 209 3.09 -20.56 -21.44
N VAL A 210 3.93 -19.72 -22.07
CA VAL A 210 4.57 -20.05 -23.35
C VAL A 210 5.57 -21.18 -23.20
N CYS A 211 6.24 -21.32 -22.06
CA CYS A 211 7.08 -22.46 -21.71
C CYS A 211 7.30 -22.47 -20.18
N PRO A 212 6.40 -23.10 -19.42
CA PRO A 212 6.48 -23.15 -17.96
C PRO A 212 7.64 -24.03 -17.53
N ASN A 213 8.56 -23.46 -16.75
CA ASN A 213 9.68 -24.17 -16.15
C ASN A 213 10.23 -23.41 -14.93
N TYR A 214 11.17 -24.04 -14.23
CA TYR A 214 11.85 -23.48 -13.05
C TYR A 214 12.48 -22.09 -13.29
N SER A 215 13.09 -21.86 -14.45
CA SER A 215 13.77 -20.61 -14.77
C SER A 215 12.80 -19.46 -15.09
N ASN A 216 11.60 -19.79 -15.58
CA ASN A 216 10.61 -18.82 -16.04
C ASN A 216 9.54 -18.51 -14.99
N PHE A 217 9.41 -19.33 -13.94
CA PHE A 217 8.38 -19.19 -12.92
C PHE A 217 8.34 -17.79 -12.26
N GLN A 218 9.49 -17.14 -12.11
CA GLN A 218 9.59 -15.83 -11.48
C GLN A 218 8.92 -14.71 -12.29
N PHE A 219 8.68 -14.90 -13.60
CA PHE A 219 8.09 -13.87 -14.45
C PHE A 219 6.67 -13.54 -14.03
N ASP A 220 5.91 -14.56 -13.66
CA ASP A 220 4.55 -14.47 -13.15
C ASP A 220 4.56 -13.88 -11.73
N THR A 221 5.33 -14.46 -10.82
CA THR A 221 5.29 -14.08 -9.40
C THR A 221 5.75 -12.64 -9.11
N ALA A 222 6.62 -12.05 -9.94
CA ALA A 222 7.16 -10.71 -9.69
C ALA A 222 6.07 -9.62 -9.69
N PHE A 223 5.12 -9.67 -10.62
CA PHE A 223 4.04 -8.69 -10.68
C PHE A 223 2.95 -8.98 -9.64
N MET A 224 2.72 -10.24 -9.27
CA MET A 224 1.93 -10.60 -8.10
C MET A 224 2.45 -9.94 -6.81
N TYR A 225 3.77 -9.95 -6.58
CA TYR A 225 4.38 -9.25 -5.44
C TYR A 225 4.11 -7.74 -5.47
N MET A 226 4.33 -7.11 -6.64
CA MET A 226 4.12 -5.68 -6.81
C MET A 226 2.65 -5.30 -6.57
N ILE A 227 1.71 -6.08 -7.11
CA ILE A 227 0.27 -5.91 -6.88
C ILE A 227 -0.06 -5.95 -5.39
N GLY A 228 0.42 -6.98 -4.67
CA GLY A 228 0.15 -7.14 -3.24
C GLY A 228 0.70 -5.97 -2.41
N ILE A 229 1.95 -5.57 -2.66
CA ILE A 229 2.57 -4.47 -1.92
C ILE A 229 1.95 -3.11 -2.29
N LEU A 230 1.65 -2.85 -3.57
CA LEU A 230 0.96 -1.63 -4.00
C LEU A 230 -0.43 -1.52 -3.36
N GLY A 231 -1.17 -2.63 -3.22
CA GLY A 231 -2.44 -2.67 -2.51
C GLY A 231 -2.31 -2.24 -1.03
N CYS A 232 -1.34 -2.80 -0.31
CA CYS A 232 -1.03 -2.41 1.06
C CYS A 232 -0.63 -0.92 1.16
N LEU A 233 0.26 -0.47 0.28
CA LEU A 233 0.70 0.92 0.22
C LEU A 233 -0.47 1.87 -0.06
N ARG A 234 -1.40 1.48 -0.94
CA ARG A 234 -2.58 2.29 -1.24
C ARG A 234 -3.48 2.45 -0.03
N LEU A 235 -3.77 1.37 0.69
CA LEU A 235 -4.56 1.42 1.92
C LEU A 235 -3.88 2.30 2.99
N TYR A 236 -2.56 2.15 3.16
CA TYR A 236 -1.80 2.94 4.13
C TYR A 236 -1.80 4.43 3.77
N GLN A 237 -1.54 4.75 2.49
CA GLN A 237 -1.52 6.12 1.96
C GLN A 237 -2.84 6.85 2.23
N THR A 238 -3.97 6.15 2.18
CA THR A 238 -5.30 6.75 2.27
C THR A 238 -5.52 7.51 3.60
N ARG A 239 -4.85 7.10 4.68
CA ARG A 239 -4.86 7.82 5.98
C ARG A 239 -3.55 8.56 6.31
N HIS A 240 -2.50 8.38 5.52
CA HIS A 240 -1.14 8.86 5.81
C HIS A 240 -0.52 9.65 4.66
N HIS A 241 -1.31 10.50 4.04
CA HIS A 241 -0.96 11.10 2.75
C HIS A 241 0.28 12.02 2.75
N ASP A 242 0.63 12.69 3.85
CA ASP A 242 1.87 13.49 3.93
C ASP A 242 3.14 12.69 4.33
N ILE A 243 2.99 11.48 4.90
CA ILE A 243 4.08 10.64 5.45
C ILE A 243 4.58 9.59 4.44
N PHE A 244 4.11 9.66 3.20
CA PHE A 244 4.40 8.64 2.19
C PHE A 244 5.86 8.59 1.72
N MET A 245 6.30 7.35 1.47
CA MET A 245 7.63 7.03 0.93
C MET A 245 7.78 7.57 -0.50
N ASN A 246 9.01 7.90 -0.90
CA ASN A 246 9.29 8.23 -2.29
C ASN A 246 9.06 6.99 -3.16
N GLY A 247 8.48 7.17 -4.35
CA GLY A 247 8.31 6.10 -5.34
C GLY A 247 9.61 5.33 -5.59
N HIS A 248 10.75 6.02 -5.73
CA HIS A 248 12.03 5.36 -5.96
C HIS A 248 12.42 4.38 -4.84
N PHE A 249 12.18 4.71 -3.57
CA PHE A 249 12.45 3.79 -2.45
C PHE A 249 11.49 2.60 -2.44
N VAL A 250 10.25 2.79 -2.87
CA VAL A 250 9.29 1.68 -3.02
C VAL A 250 9.77 0.70 -4.09
N TYR A 251 10.18 1.19 -5.26
CA TYR A 251 10.71 0.35 -6.34
C TYR A 251 12.05 -0.30 -5.99
N ALA A 252 12.91 0.36 -5.22
CA ALA A 252 14.10 -0.27 -4.65
C ALA A 252 13.72 -1.42 -3.69
N GLY A 253 12.65 -1.24 -2.91
CA GLY A 253 12.06 -2.31 -2.11
C GLY A 253 11.54 -3.48 -2.95
N PHE A 254 10.85 -3.22 -4.06
CA PHE A 254 10.44 -4.27 -5.00
C PHE A 254 11.63 -5.05 -5.56
N ALA A 255 12.68 -4.35 -5.98
CA ALA A 255 13.91 -4.99 -6.45
C ALA A 255 14.54 -5.88 -5.37
N ALA A 256 14.55 -5.44 -4.10
CA ALA A 256 15.06 -6.25 -2.99
C ALA A 256 14.20 -7.50 -2.72
N VAL A 257 12.87 -7.39 -2.80
CA VAL A 257 11.94 -8.53 -2.66
C VAL A 257 12.16 -9.54 -3.78
N ILE A 258 12.24 -9.09 -5.05
CA ILE A 258 12.50 -9.94 -6.20
C ILE A 258 13.88 -10.61 -6.09
N LEU A 259 14.92 -9.86 -5.72
CA LEU A 259 16.26 -10.42 -5.51
C LEU A 259 16.26 -11.49 -4.41
N THR A 260 15.57 -11.24 -3.29
CA THR A 260 15.43 -12.23 -2.22
C THR A 260 14.72 -13.48 -2.72
N SER A 261 13.69 -13.33 -3.56
CA SER A 261 13.00 -14.43 -4.23
C SER A 261 13.96 -15.27 -5.08
N VAL A 262 14.79 -14.63 -5.91
CA VAL A 262 15.77 -15.30 -6.77
C VAL A 262 16.80 -16.07 -5.95
N VAL A 263 17.38 -15.42 -4.94
CA VAL A 263 18.38 -16.03 -4.05
C VAL A 263 17.78 -17.23 -3.31
N GLY A 264 16.54 -17.12 -2.83
CA GLY A 264 15.87 -18.21 -2.12
C GLY A 264 15.59 -19.42 -2.99
N VAL A 265 15.19 -19.18 -4.24
CA VAL A 265 14.93 -20.23 -5.23
C VAL A 265 16.24 -20.94 -5.65
N ILE A 266 17.36 -20.22 -5.77
CA ILE A 266 18.65 -20.79 -6.22
C ILE A 266 19.42 -21.47 -5.07
N PHE A 267 19.68 -20.77 -3.96
CA PHE A 267 20.67 -21.21 -2.98
C PHE A 267 20.13 -22.21 -1.96
N ARG A 268 18.80 -22.31 -1.77
CA ARG A 268 18.09 -23.34 -0.98
C ARG A 268 18.81 -23.81 0.30
N SER A 269 19.50 -22.90 0.99
CA SER A 269 20.35 -23.25 2.13
C SER A 269 19.66 -22.90 3.43
N LEU A 270 19.92 -23.68 4.48
CA LEU A 270 19.42 -23.35 5.83
C LEU A 270 19.90 -21.96 6.28
N MET A 271 21.12 -21.57 5.87
CA MET A 271 21.66 -20.22 6.12
C MET A 271 20.77 -19.14 5.51
N PHE A 272 20.35 -19.30 4.24
CA PHE A 272 19.42 -18.37 3.60
C PHE A 272 18.11 -18.26 4.40
N TRP A 273 17.53 -19.38 4.82
CA TRP A 273 16.30 -19.41 5.58
C TRP A 273 16.41 -18.73 6.95
N ILE A 274 17.53 -18.91 7.66
CA ILE A 274 17.81 -18.23 8.93
C ILE A 274 17.95 -16.72 8.72
N LEU A 275 18.69 -16.29 7.69
CA LEU A 275 18.84 -14.87 7.35
C LEU A 275 17.52 -14.23 6.92
N PHE A 276 16.71 -14.95 6.14
CA PHE A 276 15.36 -14.53 5.76
C PHE A 276 14.46 -14.38 6.99
N LEU A 277 14.45 -15.35 7.91
CA LEU A 277 13.71 -15.26 9.17
C LEU A 277 14.09 -13.99 9.95
N ILE A 278 15.39 -13.76 10.19
CA ILE A 278 15.86 -12.61 10.96
C ILE A 278 15.45 -11.30 10.28
N SER A 279 15.70 -11.18 8.97
CA SER A 279 15.38 -9.97 8.21
C SER A 279 13.87 -9.71 8.13
N HIS A 280 13.05 -10.75 7.92
CA HIS A 280 11.59 -10.64 7.87
C HIS A 280 10.99 -10.21 9.21
N ILE A 281 11.45 -10.79 10.32
CA ILE A 281 11.00 -10.41 11.66
C ILE A 281 11.39 -8.97 11.99
N LEU A 282 12.62 -8.55 11.66
CA LEU A 282 13.05 -7.16 11.84
C LEU A 282 12.22 -6.19 10.98
N ALA A 283 11.90 -6.55 9.73
CA ALA A 283 11.04 -5.77 8.86
C ALA A 283 9.61 -5.66 9.43
N CYS A 284 9.03 -6.75 9.92
CA CYS A 284 7.71 -6.76 10.55
C CYS A 284 7.67 -5.89 11.80
N LEU A 285 8.71 -5.93 12.65
CA LEU A 285 8.83 -5.06 13.82
C LEU A 285 8.95 -3.60 13.42
N TYR A 286 9.77 -3.29 12.42
CA TYR A 286 9.94 -1.93 11.90
C TYR A 286 8.61 -1.37 11.35
N VAL A 287 7.91 -2.14 10.52
CA VAL A 287 6.61 -1.75 9.96
C VAL A 287 5.56 -1.59 11.07
N SER A 288 5.49 -2.53 12.01
CA SER A 288 4.55 -2.45 13.13
C SER A 288 4.81 -1.21 14.00
N PHE A 289 6.07 -0.91 14.29
CA PHE A 289 6.45 0.28 15.03
C PHE A 289 6.08 1.57 14.28
N ARG A 290 6.32 1.60 12.96
CA ARG A 290 5.94 2.71 12.08
C ARG A 290 4.42 2.94 12.05
N ILE A 291 3.62 1.88 11.92
CA ILE A 291 2.15 1.97 11.92
C ILE A 291 1.65 2.42 13.29
N TYR A 292 2.14 1.82 14.38
CA TYR A 292 1.69 2.13 15.74
C TYR A 292 1.90 3.61 16.11
N TYR A 293 3.07 4.17 15.79
CA TYR A 293 3.40 5.56 16.09
C TYR A 293 3.07 6.55 14.97
N VAL A 294 2.46 6.09 13.86
CA VAL A 294 2.14 6.94 12.70
C VAL A 294 3.40 7.67 12.21
N GLY A 295 4.52 6.94 12.12
CA GLY A 295 5.81 7.46 11.68
C GLY A 295 6.58 8.35 12.68
N ARG A 296 6.08 8.61 13.89
CA ARG A 296 6.72 9.47 14.93
C ARG A 296 7.83 8.77 15.74
N ILE A 297 8.84 8.22 15.07
CA ILE A 297 9.91 7.43 15.72
C ILE A 297 10.70 8.26 16.75
N LYS A 298 11.18 9.46 16.37
CA LYS A 298 12.05 10.30 17.22
C LYS A 298 11.35 10.75 18.53
N THR A 299 10.05 11.07 18.46
CA THR A 299 9.26 11.54 19.61
C THR A 299 8.91 10.39 20.57
N ALA A 300 8.55 9.22 20.04
CA ALA A 300 8.25 8.05 20.84
C ALA A 300 9.47 7.58 21.65
N LEU A 301 10.65 7.53 21.02
CA LEU A 301 11.90 7.25 21.70
C LEU A 301 12.13 8.29 22.80
N ARG A 302 12.15 9.59 22.47
CA ARG A 302 12.40 10.68 23.44
C ARG A 302 11.44 10.62 24.65
N MET A 303 10.17 10.30 24.46
CA MET A 303 9.21 10.15 25.56
C MET A 303 9.47 8.92 26.44
N ASN A 304 9.87 7.78 25.84
CA ASN A 304 10.21 6.57 26.60
C ASN A 304 11.51 6.74 27.40
N TRP A 305 12.50 7.48 26.88
CA TRP A 305 13.74 7.79 27.61
C TRP A 305 13.50 8.71 28.83
N ILE A 306 12.45 9.52 28.85
CA ILE A 306 12.13 10.48 29.93
C ILE A 306 11.34 9.82 31.08
N ARG A 307 10.80 8.60 30.90
CA ARG A 307 10.08 7.86 31.96
C ARG A 307 10.75 6.53 32.33
N PRO A 308 12.01 6.53 32.81
CA PRO A 308 12.61 5.33 33.35
C PRO A 308 11.94 5.01 34.70
N GLY A 309 11.20 3.89 34.80
CA GLY A 309 10.70 3.42 36.09
C GLY A 309 9.39 2.64 36.11
N VAL A 310 8.64 2.55 35.00
CA VAL A 310 7.38 1.78 34.97
C VAL A 310 7.51 0.63 33.98
N TRP A 311 7.78 -0.57 34.49
CA TRP A 311 7.88 -1.81 33.70
C TRP A 311 6.57 -2.21 33.00
N PHE A 312 5.45 -1.57 33.35
CA PHE A 312 4.14 -1.76 32.74
C PHE A 312 3.66 -0.50 32.01
N VAL A 313 4.25 -0.21 30.85
CA VAL A 313 3.75 0.86 29.98
C VAL A 313 2.47 0.37 29.29
N LYS A 314 1.30 0.79 29.76
CA LYS A 314 0.04 0.53 29.07
C LYS A 314 0.11 1.08 27.63
N PRO A 315 -0.27 0.31 26.59
CA PRO A 315 -0.28 0.79 25.22
C PRO A 315 -1.15 2.05 25.08
N ILE A 316 -0.61 3.09 24.44
CA ILE A 316 -1.31 4.34 24.14
C ILE A 316 -2.55 4.08 23.27
N TYR A 317 -2.42 3.18 22.29
CA TYR A 317 -3.48 2.81 21.35
C TYR A 317 -3.76 1.31 21.43
N MET A 318 -4.55 0.88 22.43
CA MET A 318 -4.80 -0.55 22.72
C MET A 318 -5.21 -1.38 21.50
N VAL A 319 -6.15 -0.92 20.67
CA VAL A 319 -6.60 -1.74 19.52
C VAL A 319 -5.58 -1.82 18.40
N ARG A 320 -4.87 -0.72 18.09
CA ARG A 320 -3.76 -0.81 17.14
C ARG A 320 -2.69 -1.77 17.66
N PHE A 321 -2.38 -1.69 18.95
CA PHE A 321 -1.43 -2.60 19.58
C PHE A 321 -1.86 -4.07 19.44
N VAL A 322 -3.08 -4.42 19.82
CA VAL A 322 -3.59 -5.81 19.72
C VAL A 322 -3.54 -6.31 18.28
N LEU A 323 -4.01 -5.52 17.32
CA LEU A 323 -3.99 -5.93 15.90
C LEU A 323 -2.57 -6.11 15.36
N LEU A 324 -1.62 -5.26 15.78
CA LEU A 324 -0.21 -5.38 15.39
C LEU A 324 0.49 -6.56 16.08
N VAL A 325 0.09 -6.91 17.31
CA VAL A 325 0.56 -8.14 17.97
C VAL A 325 0.07 -9.36 17.20
N ILE A 326 -1.21 -9.40 16.80
CA ILE A 326 -1.75 -10.49 15.96
C ILE A 326 -0.98 -10.56 14.64
N PHE A 327 -0.76 -9.43 13.97
CA PHE A 327 0.05 -9.35 12.75
C PHE A 327 1.45 -9.93 12.94
N PHE A 328 2.12 -9.57 14.04
CA PHE A 328 3.44 -10.07 14.36
C PHE A 328 3.44 -11.59 14.62
N LEU A 329 2.49 -12.10 15.41
CA LEU A 329 2.40 -13.52 15.73
C LEU A 329 2.16 -14.38 14.49
N ILE A 330 1.32 -13.92 13.56
CA ILE A 330 1.07 -14.63 12.29
C ILE A 330 2.33 -14.63 11.41
N ASN A 331 3.02 -13.49 11.27
CA ASN A 331 4.27 -13.44 10.51
C ASN A 331 5.38 -14.28 11.15
N LEU A 332 5.42 -14.35 12.49
CA LEU A 332 6.34 -15.21 13.21
C LEU A 332 6.06 -16.69 12.94
N ALA A 333 4.79 -17.10 13.00
CA ALA A 333 4.38 -18.45 12.69
C ALA A 333 4.73 -18.85 11.25
N LEU A 334 4.44 -17.99 10.27
CA LEU A 334 4.81 -18.20 8.86
C LEU A 334 6.32 -18.38 8.71
N SER A 335 7.11 -17.53 9.37
CA SER A 335 8.57 -17.54 9.25
C SER A 335 9.22 -18.77 9.90
N ILE A 336 8.71 -19.19 11.06
CA ILE A 336 9.13 -20.45 11.71
C ILE A 336 8.78 -21.63 10.80
N ASN A 337 7.57 -21.65 10.23
CA ASN A 337 7.14 -22.69 9.29
C ASN A 337 8.04 -22.77 8.05
N GLY A 338 8.51 -21.63 7.54
CA GLY A 338 9.49 -21.57 6.45
C GLY A 338 10.82 -22.25 6.78
N VAL A 339 11.38 -21.98 7.96
CA VAL A 339 12.64 -22.61 8.41
C VAL A 339 12.48 -24.10 8.69
N LEU A 340 11.32 -24.53 9.22
CA LEU A 340 11.08 -25.94 9.54
C LEU A 340 10.88 -26.80 8.28
N ASN A 341 10.15 -26.30 7.30
CA ASN A 341 9.78 -27.09 6.11
C ASN A 341 10.71 -26.86 4.91
N VAL A 342 11.42 -25.73 4.86
CA VAL A 342 12.36 -25.37 3.78
C VAL A 342 11.74 -25.63 2.39
N PRO A 343 10.57 -25.02 2.06
CA PRO A 343 9.88 -25.29 0.80
C PRO A 343 10.78 -24.99 -0.40
N ARG A 344 10.71 -25.86 -1.42
CA ARG A 344 11.47 -25.70 -2.67
C ARG A 344 11.05 -24.45 -3.44
N ASP A 345 9.75 -24.16 -3.45
CA ASP A 345 9.20 -22.96 -4.05
C ASP A 345 9.15 -21.80 -3.03
N PHE A 346 10.31 -21.16 -2.86
CA PHE A 346 10.42 -19.97 -2.03
C PHE A 346 9.58 -18.80 -2.57
N ALA A 347 9.34 -18.73 -3.88
CA ALA A 347 8.62 -17.62 -4.50
C ALA A 347 7.13 -17.67 -4.13
N THR A 348 6.47 -18.82 -4.26
CA THR A 348 5.09 -19.00 -3.79
C THR A 348 4.97 -18.81 -2.27
N TYR A 349 5.97 -19.24 -1.51
CA TYR A 349 6.02 -18.99 -0.06
C TYR A 349 6.06 -17.48 0.28
N LEU A 350 6.93 -16.71 -0.39
CA LEU A 350 7.02 -15.26 -0.22
C LEU A 350 5.74 -14.54 -0.68
N LEU A 351 5.12 -15.01 -1.76
CA LEU A 351 3.82 -14.53 -2.23
C LEU A 351 2.76 -14.72 -1.15
N GLY A 352 2.72 -15.91 -0.53
CA GLY A 352 1.81 -16.22 0.57
C GLY A 352 1.96 -15.25 1.75
N ILE A 353 3.19 -14.87 2.11
CA ILE A 353 3.45 -13.85 3.14
C ILE A 353 2.87 -12.49 2.73
N ILE A 354 3.11 -12.04 1.49
CA ILE A 354 2.62 -10.75 0.99
C ILE A 354 1.09 -10.72 0.98
N ILE A 355 0.43 -11.78 0.49
CA ILE A 355 -1.03 -11.90 0.47
C ILE A 355 -1.59 -11.92 1.89
N CYS A 356 -1.01 -12.72 2.79
CA CYS A 356 -1.43 -12.79 4.19
C CYS A 356 -1.34 -11.42 4.85
N ASN A 357 -0.23 -10.70 4.64
CA ASN A 357 -0.05 -9.35 5.17
C ASN A 357 -1.03 -8.34 4.57
N GLY A 358 -1.34 -8.46 3.28
CA GLY A 358 -2.39 -7.66 2.64
C GLY A 358 -3.76 -7.89 3.26
N LEU A 359 -4.15 -9.15 3.47
CA LEU A 359 -5.43 -9.50 4.12
C LEU A 359 -5.49 -9.01 5.56
N LEU A 360 -4.42 -9.22 6.34
CA LEU A 360 -4.33 -8.70 7.70
C LEU A 360 -4.45 -7.18 7.76
N TYR A 361 -3.87 -6.48 6.78
CA TYR A 361 -3.96 -5.03 6.72
C TYR A 361 -5.34 -4.53 6.28
N VAL A 362 -6.01 -5.23 5.36
CA VAL A 362 -7.43 -4.96 5.02
C VAL A 362 -8.32 -5.15 6.25
N ILE A 363 -8.14 -6.24 7.00
CA ILE A 363 -8.87 -6.50 8.24
C ILE A 363 -8.59 -5.40 9.27
N PHE A 364 -7.32 -5.05 9.47
CA PHE A 364 -6.92 -3.92 10.33
C PHE A 364 -7.66 -2.64 9.93
N TYR A 365 -7.69 -2.32 8.64
CA TYR A 365 -8.33 -1.12 8.11
C TYR A 365 -9.83 -1.10 8.37
N ILE A 366 -10.53 -2.21 8.07
CA ILE A 366 -11.97 -2.36 8.29
C ILE A 366 -12.32 -2.24 9.78
N ILE A 367 -11.58 -2.91 10.67
CA ILE A 367 -11.79 -2.83 12.12
C ILE A 367 -11.64 -1.40 12.61
N MET A 368 -10.60 -0.69 12.16
CA MET A 368 -10.38 0.70 12.55
C MET A 368 -11.46 1.64 12.01
N LYS A 369 -11.96 1.39 10.80
CA LYS A 369 -13.07 2.14 10.20
C LYS A 369 -14.35 2.00 11.04
N VAL A 370 -14.75 0.77 11.34
CA VAL A 370 -15.94 0.47 12.17
C VAL A 370 -15.81 1.04 13.58
N ARG A 371 -14.63 0.91 14.21
CA ARG A 371 -14.35 1.44 15.55
C ARG A 371 -14.50 2.96 15.64
N ASN A 372 -14.17 3.67 14.56
CA ASN A 372 -14.29 5.13 14.49
C ASN A 372 -15.69 5.60 14.04
N GLY A 373 -16.67 4.69 13.93
CA GLY A 373 -18.04 5.00 13.55
C GLY A 373 -18.19 5.39 12.06
N GLU A 374 -17.23 5.02 11.22
CA GLU A 374 -17.31 5.23 9.77
C GLU A 374 -18.13 4.13 9.11
N LYS A 375 -18.84 4.47 8.02
CA LYS A 375 -19.78 3.55 7.38
C LYS A 375 -19.10 2.83 6.23
N ILE A 376 -19.39 1.54 6.06
CA ILE A 376 -18.96 0.80 4.87
C ILE A 376 -20.13 0.82 3.88
N LYS A 377 -19.95 1.48 2.73
CA LYS A 377 -21.00 1.56 1.70
C LYS A 377 -21.33 0.17 1.15
N VAL A 378 -22.58 -0.02 0.72
CA VAL A 378 -23.08 -1.30 0.15
C VAL A 378 -22.22 -1.77 -1.03
N LEU A 379 -21.74 -0.86 -1.88
CA LEU A 379 -20.85 -1.18 -2.99
C LEU A 379 -19.55 -1.85 -2.52
N VAL A 380 -18.95 -1.36 -1.43
CA VAL A 380 -17.71 -1.92 -0.87
C VAL A 380 -17.99 -3.31 -0.30
N ILE A 381 -19.09 -3.49 0.42
CA ILE A 381 -19.51 -4.79 0.95
C ILE A 381 -19.70 -5.79 -0.20
N PHE A 382 -20.40 -5.39 -1.26
CA PHE A 382 -20.60 -6.20 -2.45
C PHE A 382 -19.27 -6.60 -3.10
N CYS A 383 -18.36 -5.66 -3.33
CA CYS A 383 -17.03 -5.94 -3.89
C CYS A 383 -16.23 -6.92 -3.03
N VAL A 384 -16.22 -6.73 -1.70
CA VAL A 384 -15.50 -7.62 -0.78
C VAL A 384 -16.11 -9.02 -0.76
N LEU A 385 -17.44 -9.16 -0.67
CA LEU A 385 -18.09 -10.47 -0.64
C LEU A 385 -17.87 -11.25 -1.93
N ILE A 386 -18.07 -10.63 -3.09
CA ILE A 386 -17.80 -11.27 -4.38
C ILE A 386 -16.33 -11.65 -4.51
N SER A 387 -15.43 -10.74 -4.12
CA SER A 387 -14.00 -11.04 -4.16
C SER A 387 -13.62 -12.23 -3.29
N LEU A 388 -14.19 -12.36 -2.08
CA LEU A 388 -13.91 -13.48 -1.18
C LEU A 388 -14.44 -14.80 -1.74
N ILE A 389 -15.64 -14.80 -2.32
CA ILE A 389 -16.23 -15.99 -2.96
C ILE A 389 -15.37 -16.42 -4.15
N LEU A 390 -15.05 -15.49 -5.04
CA LEU A 390 -14.24 -15.77 -6.22
C LEU A 390 -12.84 -16.25 -5.85
N TRP A 391 -12.20 -15.65 -4.83
CA TRP A 391 -10.91 -16.14 -4.33
C TRP A 391 -11.01 -17.56 -3.77
N GLY A 392 -12.06 -17.88 -3.01
CA GLY A 392 -12.27 -19.22 -2.47
C GLY A 392 -12.36 -20.28 -3.57
N ILE A 393 -13.16 -19.99 -4.62
CA ILE A 393 -13.30 -20.89 -5.78
C ILE A 393 -11.99 -20.95 -6.57
N SER A 394 -11.37 -19.80 -6.84
CA SER A 394 -10.09 -19.66 -7.52
C SER A 394 -8.99 -20.51 -6.86
N ILE A 395 -8.86 -20.46 -5.54
CA ILE A 395 -7.85 -21.24 -4.80
C ILE A 395 -8.13 -22.74 -4.92
N SER A 396 -9.40 -23.17 -4.94
CA SER A 396 -9.74 -24.59 -5.13
C SER A 396 -9.24 -25.14 -6.47
N PHE A 397 -9.20 -24.32 -7.52
CA PHE A 397 -8.62 -24.68 -8.80
C PHE A 397 -7.08 -24.60 -8.78
N PHE A 398 -6.50 -23.60 -8.11
CA PHE A 398 -5.05 -23.45 -7.98
C PHE A 398 -4.39 -24.66 -7.32
N VAL A 399 -5.01 -25.23 -6.28
CA VAL A 399 -4.44 -26.36 -5.52
C VAL A 399 -4.51 -27.71 -6.25
N GLN A 400 -5.15 -27.79 -7.42
CA GLN A 400 -5.27 -29.06 -8.14
C GLN A 400 -3.96 -29.58 -8.75
N GLY A 401 -2.96 -28.71 -8.94
CA GLY A 401 -1.59 -29.11 -9.29
C GLY A 401 -1.46 -29.91 -10.60
N LEU A 402 -2.02 -29.38 -11.71
CA LEU A 402 -1.97 -30.06 -13.02
C LEU A 402 -0.55 -30.22 -13.59
N THR A 403 0.34 -29.31 -13.23
CA THR A 403 1.75 -29.28 -13.63
C THR A 403 2.59 -28.81 -12.45
N ASP A 404 3.71 -29.48 -12.20
CA ASP A 404 4.68 -29.08 -11.18
C ASP A 404 6.11 -29.18 -11.74
N TRP A 405 6.81 -28.04 -11.77
CA TRP A 405 8.21 -27.95 -12.20
C TRP A 405 9.20 -28.41 -11.11
N GLN A 406 8.73 -28.67 -9.89
CA GLN A 406 9.55 -29.19 -8.79
C GLN A 406 9.79 -30.70 -8.89
N LEU A 407 8.97 -31.39 -9.70
CA LEU A 407 9.06 -32.80 -10.01
C LEU A 407 9.82 -33.04 -11.32
N SER A 408 10.19 -34.29 -11.60
CA SER A 408 10.70 -34.62 -12.93
C SER A 408 9.61 -34.44 -14.00
N PRO A 409 9.97 -34.20 -15.28
CA PRO A 409 8.99 -34.08 -16.36
C PRO A 409 8.03 -35.27 -16.46
N ALA A 410 8.52 -36.49 -16.20
CA ALA A 410 7.72 -37.71 -16.20
C ALA A 410 6.69 -37.74 -15.05
N GLU A 411 7.13 -37.45 -13.82
CA GLU A 411 6.23 -37.40 -12.65
C GLU A 411 5.18 -36.29 -12.79
N SER A 412 5.58 -35.13 -13.31
CA SER A 412 4.68 -34.00 -13.57
C SER A 412 3.55 -34.37 -14.55
N ARG A 413 3.85 -35.20 -15.55
CA ARG A 413 2.88 -35.69 -16.55
C ARG A 413 1.82 -36.62 -15.96
N GLU A 414 2.08 -37.27 -14.83
CA GLU A 414 1.07 -38.10 -14.15
C GLU A 414 -0.13 -37.26 -13.67
N GLY A 415 0.12 -35.99 -13.32
CA GLY A 415 -0.91 -35.04 -12.89
C GLY A 415 -1.74 -34.43 -14.03
N ASN A 416 -1.36 -34.67 -15.30
CA ASN A 416 -2.06 -34.10 -16.45
C ASN A 416 -3.50 -34.63 -16.55
N LYS A 417 -4.44 -33.73 -16.85
CA LYS A 417 -5.87 -34.02 -16.97
C LYS A 417 -6.44 -33.45 -18.27
N GLU A 418 -7.51 -34.08 -18.75
CA GLU A 418 -8.32 -33.56 -19.85
C GLU A 418 -8.86 -32.16 -19.54
N CYS A 419 -9.21 -31.40 -20.57
CA CYS A 419 -9.78 -30.07 -20.40
C CYS A 419 -11.11 -30.12 -19.64
N THR A 420 -11.27 -29.25 -18.65
CA THR A 420 -12.47 -29.16 -17.80
C THR A 420 -13.60 -28.38 -18.46
N LEU A 421 -13.28 -27.27 -19.15
CA LEU A 421 -14.28 -26.35 -19.70
C LEU A 421 -14.11 -26.19 -21.22
N LEU A 422 -15.22 -26.35 -21.96
CA LEU A 422 -15.32 -26.15 -23.41
C LEU A 422 -14.32 -26.98 -24.24
N GLU A 423 -13.81 -28.09 -23.68
CA GLU A 423 -12.74 -28.91 -24.29
C GLU A 423 -11.46 -28.11 -24.64
N PHE A 424 -11.30 -26.94 -24.00
CA PHE A 424 -10.26 -25.97 -24.31
C PHE A 424 -9.52 -25.47 -23.08
N TYR A 425 -10.20 -25.29 -21.94
CA TYR A 425 -9.60 -24.75 -20.72
C TYR A 425 -9.45 -25.84 -19.66
N ASP A 426 -8.29 -25.86 -19.01
CA ASP A 426 -8.03 -26.71 -17.84
C ASP A 426 -8.35 -25.99 -16.52
N ASP A 427 -8.13 -26.68 -15.39
CA ASP A 427 -8.38 -26.11 -14.06
C ASP A 427 -7.50 -24.88 -13.77
N HIS A 428 -6.27 -24.82 -14.32
CA HIS A 428 -5.38 -23.68 -14.14
C HIS A 428 -5.85 -22.46 -14.95
N ASP A 429 -6.43 -22.68 -16.12
CA ASP A 429 -7.07 -21.63 -16.89
C ASP A 429 -8.30 -21.05 -16.17
N LEU A 430 -9.10 -21.91 -15.54
CA LEU A 430 -10.22 -21.47 -14.70
C LEU A 430 -9.75 -20.66 -13.49
N TRP A 431 -8.61 -21.04 -12.91
CA TRP A 431 -7.95 -20.25 -11.89
C TRP A 431 -7.67 -18.83 -12.39
N HIS A 432 -7.03 -18.65 -13.55
CA HIS A 432 -6.75 -17.32 -14.12
C HIS A 432 -8.00 -16.44 -14.28
N PHE A 433 -9.10 -16.98 -14.81
CA PHE A 433 -10.32 -16.20 -14.99
C PHE A 433 -10.94 -15.74 -13.67
N LEU A 434 -10.98 -16.64 -12.69
CA LEU A 434 -11.58 -16.38 -11.38
C LEU A 434 -10.72 -15.43 -10.54
N SER A 435 -9.40 -15.65 -10.51
CA SER A 435 -8.46 -14.78 -9.79
C SER A 435 -8.40 -13.38 -10.41
N ALA A 436 -8.41 -13.24 -11.75
CA ALA A 436 -8.47 -11.94 -12.40
C ALA A 436 -9.72 -11.15 -12.00
N THR A 437 -10.87 -11.84 -11.96
CA THR A 437 -12.14 -11.24 -11.55
C THR A 437 -12.13 -10.89 -10.06
N ALA A 438 -11.60 -11.77 -9.20
CA ALA A 438 -11.47 -11.53 -7.76
C ALA A 438 -10.56 -10.31 -7.48
N MET A 439 -9.42 -10.22 -8.18
CA MET A 439 -8.49 -9.10 -8.12
C MET A 439 -9.14 -7.78 -8.53
N PHE A 440 -9.92 -7.79 -9.61
CA PHE A 440 -10.67 -6.61 -10.05
C PHE A 440 -11.63 -6.11 -8.96
N PHE A 441 -12.41 -7.01 -8.34
CA PHE A 441 -13.32 -6.62 -7.25
C PHE A 441 -12.57 -6.18 -5.98
N THR A 442 -11.43 -6.80 -5.66
CA THR A 442 -10.52 -6.32 -4.60
C THR A 442 -10.10 -4.88 -4.86
N PHE A 443 -9.65 -4.57 -6.08
CA PHE A 443 -9.21 -3.23 -6.47
C PHE A 443 -10.35 -2.21 -6.43
N MET A 444 -11.53 -2.59 -6.91
CA MET A 444 -12.74 -1.75 -6.82
C MET A 444 -13.14 -1.49 -5.37
N GLY A 445 -13.00 -2.49 -4.49
CA GLY A 445 -13.16 -2.33 -3.04
C GLY A 445 -12.19 -1.29 -2.48
N ILE A 446 -10.89 -1.43 -2.75
CA ILE A 446 -9.85 -0.48 -2.31
C ILE A 446 -10.09 0.93 -2.87
N LEU A 447 -10.56 1.04 -4.12
CA LEU A 447 -10.87 2.33 -4.77
C LEU A 447 -12.03 3.07 -4.08
N THR A 448 -12.99 2.35 -3.51
CA THR A 448 -14.28 2.89 -3.02
C THR A 448 -14.44 2.83 -1.50
N ILE A 449 -13.48 2.23 -0.77
CA ILE A 449 -13.57 1.94 0.67
C ILE A 449 -13.83 3.17 1.55
N ASP A 450 -13.44 4.36 1.10
CA ASP A 450 -13.59 5.62 1.86
C ASP A 450 -14.52 6.64 1.20
N ASP A 451 -15.33 6.22 0.23
CA ASP A 451 -16.30 7.11 -0.42
C ASP A 451 -17.35 7.66 0.57
N ASP A 452 -17.52 7.04 1.75
CA ASP A 452 -18.43 7.53 2.81
C ASP A 452 -17.95 8.83 3.47
N LEU A 453 -16.68 9.18 3.25
CA LEU A 453 -16.05 10.34 3.88
C LEU A 453 -16.01 11.57 2.97
N ASP A 454 -16.44 11.46 1.71
CA ASP A 454 -16.32 12.56 0.71
C ASP A 454 -16.94 13.89 1.20
N ASP A 455 -18.03 13.82 1.96
CA ASP A 455 -18.74 14.99 2.50
C ASP A 455 -18.35 15.33 3.96
N LYS A 456 -17.37 14.63 4.54
CA LYS A 456 -16.94 14.84 5.93
C LYS A 456 -15.74 15.80 6.00
N GLU A 457 -15.79 16.76 6.91
CA GLU A 457 -14.65 17.67 7.11
C GLU A 457 -13.40 16.92 7.59
N ARG A 458 -12.24 17.23 7.00
CA ARG A 458 -10.96 16.58 7.29
C ARG A 458 -10.53 16.62 8.75
N ILE A 459 -10.96 17.65 9.48
CA ILE A 459 -10.73 17.80 10.92
C ILE A 459 -11.43 16.72 11.75
N ASN A 460 -12.45 16.06 11.20
CA ASN A 460 -13.24 15.02 11.85
C ASN A 460 -12.92 13.62 11.34
N ILE A 461 -11.96 13.47 10.43
CA ILE A 461 -11.54 12.18 9.88
C ILE A 461 -10.28 11.72 10.64
N PRO A 462 -10.36 10.67 11.48
CA PRO A 462 -9.21 10.20 12.23
C PRO A 462 -8.20 9.47 11.34
N VAL A 463 -6.93 9.56 11.72
CA VAL A 463 -5.81 8.82 11.14
C VAL A 463 -5.51 7.61 12.00
N PHE A 464 -5.38 6.43 11.39
CA PHE A 464 -5.16 5.19 12.12
C PHE A 464 -4.19 4.18 11.54
#